data_AF-A0AAU0S865-F1
#
_entry.id   AF-A0AAU0S865-F1
#
_cell.length_a   1.000
_cell.length_b   1.000
_cell.length_c   1.000
_cell.angle_alpha   90.00
_cell.angle_beta   90.00
_cell.angle_gamma   90.00
#
_symmetry.space_group_name_H-M   'P 1'
#
loop_
_entity.id
_entity.type
_entity.pdbx_description
1 polymer ?
#
loop_
_entity_poly.entity_id
_entity_poly.type
_entity_poly.pdbx_seq_one_letter_code
_entity_poly.pdbx_strand_id
1 'polypeptide(L)'
;MQWFYNLKISAKLLASFGVVLLLMLMMGISAIFAMGRINQSTADLAHEWMPSVRIAMSLRTDLAEMRRWELAHLLSDDETAMAAYEKRMDQIQAASNADRSSYEKLISGGEERHLVANFDQDWTIFITEHPKVIS
;
A
#
# COMPACT_ATOMS: atom_id res chain seq x y z
N MET A 1 9.82 57.42 8.16
CA MET A 1 8.71 57.13 9.10
C MET A 1 8.88 57.94 10.39
N GLN A 2 8.48 59.22 10.38
CA GLN A 2 8.55 60.10 11.57
C GLN A 2 7.52 59.72 12.65
N TRP A 3 6.43 59.07 12.24
CA TRP A 3 5.40 58.49 13.11
C TRP A 3 6.02 57.64 14.22
N PHE A 4 6.85 56.65 13.87
CA PHE A 4 7.30 55.62 14.81
C PHE A 4 8.13 56.25 15.93
N TYR A 5 8.92 57.29 15.63
CA TYR A 5 9.75 57.99 16.59
C TYR A 5 8.95 58.82 17.61
N ASN A 6 7.75 59.32 17.24
CA ASN A 6 6.87 60.14 18.07
C ASN A 6 5.97 59.35 19.05
N LEU A 7 6.03 58.02 19.06
CA LEU A 7 5.32 57.20 20.06
C LEU A 7 6.06 57.14 21.40
N LYS A 8 5.28 57.09 22.49
CA LYS A 8 5.76 56.78 23.85
C LYS A 8 6.56 55.47 23.82
N ILE A 9 7.63 55.41 24.60
CA ILE A 9 8.57 54.26 24.66
C ILE A 9 7.82 52.94 24.89
N SER A 10 6.79 52.93 25.74
CA SER A 10 5.93 51.76 25.99
C SER A 10 5.21 51.25 24.75
N ALA A 11 4.72 52.15 23.88
CA ALA A 11 4.02 51.78 22.66
C ALA A 11 4.97 51.23 21.57
N LYS A 12 6.22 51.71 21.51
CA LYS A 12 7.27 51.12 20.65
C LYS A 12 7.57 49.68 21.06
N LEU A 13 7.76 49.45 22.36
CA LEU A 13 8.03 48.13 22.93
C LEU A 13 6.90 47.14 22.66
N LEU A 14 5.65 47.57 22.89
CA LEU A 14 4.46 46.78 22.60
C LEU A 14 4.33 46.44 21.12
N ALA A 15 4.59 47.41 20.22
CA ALA A 15 4.55 47.18 18.78
C ALA A 15 5.61 46.17 18.32
N SER A 16 6.85 46.28 18.81
CA SER A 16 7.90 45.30 18.50
C SER A 16 7.57 43.90 18.99
N PHE A 17 7.06 43.76 20.21
CA PHE A 17 6.63 42.47 20.75
C PHE A 17 5.41 41.91 20.01
N GLY A 18 4.47 42.78 19.63
CA GLY A 18 3.28 42.40 18.86
C GLY A 18 3.64 41.83 17.50
N VAL A 19 4.62 42.40 16.80
CA VAL A 19 5.13 41.85 15.53
C VAL A 19 5.73 40.46 15.73
N VAL A 20 6.56 40.27 16.77
CA VAL A 20 7.16 38.96 17.07
C VAL A 20 6.07 37.92 17.40
N LEU A 21 5.08 38.29 18.21
CA LEU A 21 3.94 37.42 18.55
C LEU A 21 3.12 37.04 17.31
N LEU A 22 2.90 37.98 16.39
CA LEU A 22 2.14 37.74 15.16
C LEU A 22 2.90 36.78 14.23
N LEU A 23 4.22 36.97 14.08
CA LEU A 23 5.08 36.03 13.35
C LEU A 23 5.07 34.64 13.98
N MET A 24 5.14 34.55 15.31
CA MET A 24 5.07 33.28 16.04
C MET A 24 3.72 32.57 15.82
N LEU A 25 2.61 33.31 15.84
CA LEU A 25 1.27 32.80 15.53
C LEU A 25 1.19 32.25 14.11
N MET A 26 1.67 33.00 13.12
CA MET A 26 1.70 32.55 11.73
C MET A 26 2.52 31.26 11.59
N MET A 27 3.68 31.18 12.25
CA MET A 27 4.52 30.00 12.22
C MET A 27 3.81 28.80 12.86
N GLY A 28 3.20 28.97 14.03
CA GLY A 28 2.44 27.91 14.71
C GLY A 28 1.27 27.39 13.87
N ILE A 29 0.48 28.29 13.27
CA ILE A 29 -0.63 27.93 12.39
C ILE A 29 -0.12 27.15 11.17
N SER A 30 0.96 27.63 10.53
CA SER A 30 1.56 26.95 9.37
C SER A 30 2.06 25.54 9.72
N ALA A 31 2.63 25.36 10.91
CA ALA A 31 3.11 24.07 11.40
C ALA A 31 1.95 23.10 11.59
N ILE A 32 0.81 23.54 12.17
CA ILE A 32 -0.39 22.71 12.32
C ILE A 32 -0.93 22.28 10.95
N PHE A 33 -1.01 23.18 9.98
CA PHE A 33 -1.44 22.83 8.61
C PHE A 33 -0.47 21.87 7.91
N ALA A 34 0.84 22.03 8.12
CA ALA A 34 1.83 21.09 7.60
C ALA A 34 1.69 19.70 8.24
N MET A 35 1.48 19.64 9.56
CA MET A 35 1.25 18.39 10.29
C MET A 35 -0.01 17.67 9.79
N GLY A 36 -1.09 18.41 9.51
CA GLY A 36 -2.32 17.84 8.95
C GLY A 36 -2.11 17.18 7.59
N ARG A 37 -1.31 17.80 6.71
CA ARG A 37 -0.92 17.21 5.41
C ARG A 37 -0.08 15.94 5.57
N ILE A 38 0.88 15.95 6.49
CA ILE A 38 1.68 14.74 6.80
C ILE A 38 0.79 13.62 7.31
N ASN A 39 -0.18 13.94 8.18
CA ASN A 39 -1.12 12.95 8.70
C ASN A 39 -1.97 12.34 7.58
N GLN A 40 -2.38 13.14 6.59
CA GLN A 40 -3.12 12.65 5.42
C GLN A 40 -2.26 11.71 4.57
N SER A 41 -1.03 12.10 4.22
CA SER A 41 -0.11 11.19 3.50
C SER A 41 0.24 9.93 4.28
N THR A 42 0.27 10.01 5.62
CA THR A 42 0.47 8.84 6.50
C THR A 42 -0.76 7.92 6.50
N ALA A 43 -1.97 8.48 6.45
CA ALA A 43 -3.20 7.71 6.30
C ALA A 43 -3.24 6.99 4.94
N ASP A 44 -2.88 7.67 3.85
CA ASP A 44 -2.82 7.07 2.51
C ASP A 44 -1.82 5.88 2.48
N LEU A 45 -0.63 6.09 3.08
CA LEU A 45 0.38 5.04 3.23
C LEU A 45 -0.14 3.83 4.01
N ALA A 46 -0.86 4.07 5.11
CA ALA A 46 -1.35 3.02 6.00
C ALA A 46 -2.56 2.27 5.43
N HIS A 47 -3.44 2.96 4.70
CA HIS A 47 -4.74 2.41 4.28
C HIS A 47 -4.78 1.95 2.83
N GLU A 48 -3.92 2.46 1.95
CA GLU A 48 -3.90 2.08 0.53
C GLU A 48 -2.62 1.32 0.18
N TRP A 49 -1.44 1.84 0.54
CA TRP A 49 -0.18 1.29 0.01
C TRP A 49 0.31 0.08 0.79
N MET A 50 0.28 0.13 2.13
CA MET A 50 0.73 -0.99 2.96
C MET A 50 -0.12 -2.26 2.75
N PRO A 51 -1.47 -2.17 2.66
CA PRO A 51 -2.30 -3.34 2.34
C PRO A 51 -2.03 -3.88 0.92
N SER A 52 -1.82 -2.99 -0.07
CA SER A 52 -1.48 -3.40 -1.45
C SER A 52 -0.16 -4.19 -1.50
N VAL A 53 0.90 -3.69 -0.85
CA VAL A 53 2.19 -4.38 -0.78
C VAL A 53 2.05 -5.74 -0.08
N ARG A 54 1.24 -5.82 0.99
CA ARG A 54 1.00 -7.09 1.69
C ARG A 54 0.32 -8.11 0.79
N ILE A 55 -0.71 -7.72 0.06
CA ILE A 55 -1.41 -8.60 -0.88
C ILE A 55 -0.47 -9.05 -2.00
N ALA A 56 0.34 -8.15 -2.56
CA ALA A 56 1.33 -8.51 -3.58
C ALA A 56 2.36 -9.54 -3.05
N MET A 57 2.80 -9.40 -1.81
CA MET A 57 3.67 -10.40 -1.16
C MET A 57 2.96 -11.73 -0.91
N SER A 58 1.68 -11.70 -0.58
CA SER A 58 0.82 -12.88 -0.41
C SER A 58 0.73 -13.66 -1.72
N LEU A 59 0.31 -13.00 -2.81
CA LEU A 59 0.22 -13.59 -4.15
C LEU A 59 1.56 -14.19 -4.63
N ARG A 60 2.68 -13.52 -4.35
CA ARG A 60 4.02 -14.06 -4.65
C ARG A 60 4.31 -15.34 -3.86
N THR A 61 3.89 -15.40 -2.61
CA THR A 61 4.10 -16.57 -1.74
C THR A 61 3.23 -17.73 -2.20
N ASP A 62 1.95 -17.46 -2.49
CA ASP A 62 1.00 -18.42 -3.06
C ASP A 62 1.54 -19.05 -4.35
N LEU A 63 2.07 -18.25 -5.28
CA LEU A 63 2.73 -18.73 -6.50
C LEU A 63 3.88 -19.69 -6.21
N ALA A 64 4.71 -19.39 -5.21
CA ALA A 64 5.83 -20.23 -4.83
C ALA A 64 5.37 -21.54 -4.16
N GLU A 65 4.29 -21.50 -3.38
CA GLU A 65 3.69 -22.68 -2.79
C GLU A 65 3.01 -23.56 -3.83
N MET A 66 2.29 -22.97 -4.78
CA MET A 66 1.68 -23.67 -5.91
C MET A 66 2.73 -24.50 -6.66
N ARG A 67 3.82 -23.86 -7.08
CA ARG A 67 4.94 -24.55 -7.77
C ARG A 67 5.59 -25.62 -6.92
N ARG A 68 5.67 -25.43 -5.60
CA ARG A 68 6.20 -26.45 -4.68
C ARG A 68 5.33 -27.69 -4.69
N TRP A 69 4.01 -27.53 -4.62
CA TRP A 69 3.07 -28.65 -4.62
C TRP A 69 2.96 -29.33 -5.99
N GLU A 70 3.04 -28.58 -7.08
CA GLU A 70 3.17 -29.14 -8.44
C GLU A 70 4.39 -30.06 -8.55
N LEU A 71 5.56 -29.59 -8.09
CA LEU A 71 6.78 -30.40 -8.09
C LEU A 71 6.68 -31.62 -7.17
N ALA A 72 6.05 -31.47 -6.00
CA ALA A 72 5.82 -32.58 -5.08
C ALA A 72 4.88 -33.63 -5.68
N HIS A 73 3.85 -33.18 -6.43
CA HIS A 73 2.93 -34.03 -7.17
C HIS A 73 3.66 -34.82 -8.26
N LEU A 74 4.46 -34.14 -9.09
CA LEU A 74 5.25 -34.76 -10.16
C LEU A 74 6.27 -35.79 -9.67
N LEU A 75 6.77 -35.65 -8.44
CA LEU A 75 7.78 -36.54 -7.85
C LEU A 75 7.17 -37.65 -6.98
N SER A 76 5.86 -37.63 -6.75
CA SER A 76 5.18 -38.63 -5.93
C SER A 76 4.76 -39.81 -6.80
N ASP A 77 4.80 -41.02 -6.24
CA ASP A 77 4.18 -42.22 -6.83
C ASP A 77 2.93 -42.67 -6.02
N ASP A 78 2.60 -41.95 -4.94
CA ASP A 78 1.46 -42.23 -4.05
C ASP A 78 0.26 -41.34 -4.41
N GLU A 79 -0.80 -41.97 -4.93
CA GLU A 79 -2.07 -41.31 -5.28
C GLU A 79 -2.70 -40.57 -4.10
N THR A 80 -2.53 -41.05 -2.87
CA THR A 80 -3.12 -40.40 -1.69
C THR A 80 -2.38 -39.11 -1.34
N ALA A 81 -1.06 -39.08 -1.52
CA ALA A 81 -0.24 -37.88 -1.36
C ALA A 81 -0.51 -36.87 -2.49
N MET A 82 -0.65 -37.35 -3.73
CA MET A 82 -1.03 -36.54 -4.89
C MET A 82 -2.35 -35.79 -4.67
N ALA A 83 -3.42 -36.50 -4.31
CA ALA A 83 -4.72 -35.89 -4.02
C ALA A 83 -4.65 -34.87 -2.87
N ALA A 84 -3.78 -35.10 -1.88
CA ALA A 84 -3.56 -34.14 -0.79
C ALA A 84 -2.84 -32.87 -1.27
N TYR A 85 -1.92 -32.99 -2.24
CA TYR A 85 -1.25 -31.85 -2.87
C TYR A 85 -2.19 -31.06 -3.77
N GLU A 86 -3.00 -31.72 -4.60
CA GLU A 86 -4.05 -31.09 -5.40
C GLU A 86 -4.99 -30.26 -4.53
N LYS A 87 -5.46 -30.82 -3.41
CA LYS A 87 -6.29 -30.08 -2.47
C LYS A 87 -5.59 -28.83 -1.90
N ARG A 88 -4.27 -28.87 -1.68
CA ARG A 88 -3.51 -27.69 -1.24
C ARG A 88 -3.41 -26.64 -2.34
N MET A 89 -3.20 -27.08 -3.58
CA MET A 89 -3.16 -26.21 -4.76
C MET A 89 -4.50 -25.50 -4.97
N ASP A 90 -5.63 -26.21 -4.83
CA ASP A 90 -6.98 -25.62 -4.86
C ASP A 90 -7.18 -24.56 -3.77
N GLN A 91 -6.71 -24.83 -2.56
CA GLN A 91 -6.80 -23.88 -1.44
C GLN A 91 -5.97 -22.61 -1.69
N ILE A 92 -4.76 -22.77 -2.21
CA ILE A 92 -3.88 -21.65 -2.59
C ILE A 92 -4.56 -20.82 -3.68
N GLN A 93 -5.09 -21.46 -4.73
CA GLN A 93 -5.77 -20.76 -5.80
C GLN A 93 -7.00 -19.98 -5.31
N ALA A 94 -7.79 -20.56 -4.41
CA ALA A 94 -8.93 -19.88 -3.80
C ALA A 94 -8.49 -18.66 -2.97
N ALA A 95 -7.40 -18.79 -2.20
CA ALA A 95 -6.83 -17.68 -1.42
C ALA A 95 -6.31 -16.56 -2.33
N SER A 96 -5.54 -16.89 -3.38
CA SER A 96 -5.04 -15.92 -4.34
C SER A 96 -6.16 -15.14 -5.04
N ASN A 97 -7.27 -15.81 -5.39
CA ASN A 97 -8.44 -15.15 -5.98
C ASN A 97 -9.11 -14.16 -5.00
N ALA A 98 -9.20 -14.51 -3.72
CA ALA A 98 -9.75 -13.64 -2.68
C ALA A 98 -8.86 -12.42 -2.42
N ASP A 99 -7.54 -12.62 -2.37
CA ASP A 99 -6.53 -11.58 -2.25
C ASP A 99 -6.57 -10.63 -3.45
N ARG A 100 -6.68 -11.18 -4.66
CA ARG A 100 -6.79 -10.39 -5.90
C ARG A 100 -8.05 -9.52 -5.92
N SER A 101 -9.20 -10.04 -5.50
CA SER A 101 -10.44 -9.25 -5.39
C SER A 101 -10.34 -8.15 -4.34
N SER A 102 -9.63 -8.41 -3.23
CA SER A 102 -9.37 -7.40 -2.20
C SER A 102 -8.47 -6.28 -2.72
N TYR A 103 -7.48 -6.62 -3.57
CA TYR A 103 -6.57 -5.66 -4.20
C TYR A 103 -7.28 -4.65 -5.11
N GLU A 104 -8.35 -5.05 -5.81
CA GLU A 104 -9.07 -4.16 -6.75
C GLU A 104 -9.53 -2.86 -6.10
N LYS A 105 -9.88 -2.91 -4.82
CA LYS A 105 -10.36 -1.76 -4.05
C LYS A 105 -9.26 -0.79 -3.63
N LEU A 106 -8.00 -1.19 -3.76
CA LEU A 106 -6.83 -0.44 -3.32
C LEU A 106 -6.09 0.23 -4.49
N ILE A 107 -6.47 -0.07 -5.74
CA ILE A 107 -5.85 0.49 -6.93
C ILE A 107 -6.12 2.00 -7.00
N SER A 108 -5.06 2.78 -6.82
CA SER A 108 -5.14 4.25 -6.72
C SER A 108 -4.53 4.96 -7.94
N GLY A 109 -3.72 4.26 -8.75
CA GLY A 109 -2.97 4.85 -9.88
C GLY A 109 -3.19 4.20 -11.26
N GLY A 110 -2.94 4.96 -12.33
CA GLY A 110 -3.01 4.47 -13.71
C GLY A 110 -1.92 3.47 -14.08
N GLU A 111 -0.70 3.69 -13.59
CA GLU A 111 0.43 2.76 -13.77
C GLU A 111 0.20 1.44 -13.01
N GLU A 112 -0.28 1.53 -11.78
CA GLU A 112 -0.66 0.37 -10.98
C GLU A 112 -1.71 -0.48 -11.68
N ARG A 113 -2.75 0.13 -12.26
CA ARG A 113 -3.79 -0.57 -13.02
C ARG A 113 -3.21 -1.34 -14.21
N HIS A 114 -2.20 -0.79 -14.89
CA HIS A 114 -1.54 -1.47 -16.01
C HIS A 114 -0.69 -2.66 -15.53
N LEU A 115 0.06 -2.51 -14.43
CA LEU A 115 0.84 -3.60 -13.84
C LEU A 115 -0.07 -4.76 -13.39
N VAL A 116 -1.20 -4.44 -12.77
CA VAL A 116 -2.18 -5.43 -12.32
C VAL A 116 -2.82 -6.15 -13.51
N ALA A 117 -3.16 -5.43 -14.59
CA ALA A 117 -3.72 -6.07 -15.78
C ALA A 117 -2.74 -7.07 -16.42
N ASN A 118 -1.44 -6.73 -16.47
CA ASN A 118 -0.41 -7.65 -16.93
C ASN A 118 -0.31 -8.88 -16.02
N PHE A 119 -0.33 -8.68 -14.71
CA PHE A 119 -0.34 -9.78 -13.75
C PHE A 119 -1.57 -10.70 -13.94
N ASP A 120 -2.76 -10.15 -14.14
CA ASP A 120 -3.99 -10.93 -14.36
C ASP A 120 -3.91 -11.79 -15.63
N GLN A 121 -3.32 -11.25 -16.68
CA GLN A 121 -3.06 -11.98 -17.92
C GLN A 121 -2.10 -13.14 -17.67
N ASP A 122 -0.95 -12.88 -17.04
CA ASP A 122 0.06 -13.90 -16.75
C ASP A 122 -0.46 -14.98 -15.78
N TRP A 123 -1.24 -14.59 -14.78
CA TRP A 123 -1.90 -15.49 -13.84
C TRP A 123 -2.92 -16.40 -14.54
N THR A 124 -3.72 -15.84 -15.45
CA THR A 124 -4.69 -16.63 -16.24
C THR A 124 -3.98 -17.67 -17.09
N ILE A 125 -2.87 -17.30 -17.73
CA ILE A 125 -2.04 -18.23 -18.51
C ILE A 125 -1.52 -19.35 -17.59
N PHE A 126 -0.93 -18.99 -16.45
CA PHE A 126 -0.38 -19.94 -15.50
C PHE A 126 -1.42 -20.97 -15.03
N ILE A 127 -2.60 -20.52 -14.60
CA ILE A 127 -3.68 -21.40 -14.13
C ILE A 127 -4.27 -22.26 -15.25
N THR A 128 -4.29 -21.79 -16.49
CA THR A 128 -4.79 -22.58 -17.63
C THR A 128 -3.85 -23.75 -17.95
N GLU A 129 -2.55 -23.57 -17.74
CA GLU A 129 -1.54 -24.61 -17.96
C GLU A 129 -1.41 -25.56 -16.76
N HIS A 130 -1.74 -25.11 -15.55
CA HIS A 130 -1.66 -25.88 -14.30
C HIS A 130 -2.27 -27.30 -14.37
N PRO A 131 -3.50 -27.51 -14.88
CA PRO A 131 -4.08 -28.85 -15.02
C PRO A 131 -3.25 -29.82 -15.86
N LYS A 132 -2.45 -29.33 -16.81
CA LYS A 132 -1.60 -30.18 -17.68
C LYS A 132 -0.34 -30.68 -16.96
N VAL A 133 0.02 -30.05 -15.85
CA VAL A 133 1.19 -30.43 -15.04
C VAL A 133 0.83 -31.51 -14.02
N ILE A 134 -0.42 -31.54 -13.59
CA ILE A 134 -0.91 -32.48 -12.57
C ILE A 134 -1.69 -33.67 -13.17
N SER A 135 -2.04 -33.63 -14.46
CA SER A 135 -2.64 -34.76 -15.19
C SER A 135 -1.63 -35.86 -15.53
#